data_AF-A0A3M1LB74-F1
#
_entry.id   AF-A0A3M1LB74-F1
#
_cell.length_a   1.000
_cell.length_b   1.000
_cell.length_c   1.000
_cell.angle_alpha   90.00
_cell.angle_beta   90.00
_cell.angle_gamma   90.00
#
_symmetry.space_group_name_H-M   'P 1'
#
loop_
_entity.id
_entity.type
_entity.pdbx_description
1 polymer ?
#
loop_
_entity_poly.entity_id
_entity_poly.type
_entity_poly.pdbx_seq_one_letter_code
_entity_poly.pdbx_strand_id
1 'polypeptide(L)'
;MVRWSGGRRSAVGILLLILLAYLVIGFLYAAKTPAWQVPDEPAHYNYVRHLAETGRFPVLEMGDYDQDYLARLTAERFPPDLPIEPLEYEDHQPPLYYLLAAPLYRLTGGRLLPLRLLSLLLGAGLIPLAYAVARTLYPHRPVIALGAAAFVAFLPQHVAMMAGVNNDALAELLLAAILWLALRERRGESRG
;
A
#
# COMPACT_ATOMS: atom_id res chain seq x y z
N MET A 1 14.38 1.37 -35.07
CA MET A 1 13.06 1.94 -34.70
C MET A 1 12.08 0.78 -34.57
N VAL A 2 11.85 0.27 -33.36
CA VAL A 2 10.98 -0.91 -33.14
C VAL A 2 9.53 -0.47 -33.36
N ARG A 3 8.94 -0.92 -34.47
CA ARG A 3 7.54 -0.66 -34.82
C ARG A 3 6.67 -1.55 -33.93
N TRP A 4 6.13 -0.97 -32.86
CA TRP A 4 5.22 -1.66 -31.94
C TRP A 4 3.91 -1.97 -32.69
N SER A 5 3.79 -3.17 -33.24
CA SER A 5 2.61 -3.67 -33.96
C SER A 5 1.60 -4.39 -33.04
N GLY A 6 1.88 -4.46 -31.74
CA GLY A 6 1.01 -5.09 -30.75
C GLY A 6 -0.18 -4.22 -30.40
N GLY A 7 -1.38 -4.61 -30.82
CA GLY A 7 -2.62 -3.92 -30.47
C GLY A 7 -2.90 -3.89 -28.96
N ARG A 8 -4.06 -3.32 -28.57
CA ARG A 8 -4.55 -3.22 -27.18
C ARG A 8 -4.34 -4.51 -26.35
N ARG A 9 -4.43 -5.68 -26.97
CA ARG A 9 -4.19 -7.00 -26.35
C ARG A 9 -2.76 -7.17 -25.80
N SER A 10 -1.74 -6.71 -26.52
CA SER A 10 -0.34 -6.78 -26.09
C SER A 10 -0.06 -5.89 -24.87
N ALA A 11 -0.69 -4.71 -24.80
CA ALA A 11 -0.55 -3.82 -23.64
C ALA A 11 -1.17 -4.41 -22.37
N VAL A 12 -2.35 -5.05 -22.49
CA VAL A 12 -3.00 -5.72 -21.35
C VAL A 12 -2.14 -6.89 -20.87
N GLY A 13 -1.61 -7.72 -21.78
CA GLY A 13 -0.73 -8.83 -21.40
C GLY A 13 0.51 -8.38 -20.62
N ILE A 14 1.15 -7.28 -21.05
CA ILE A 14 2.30 -6.72 -20.34
C ILE A 14 1.90 -6.15 -18.98
N LEU A 15 0.77 -5.45 -18.89
CA LEU A 15 0.29 -4.93 -17.61
C LEU A 15 -0.02 -6.05 -16.62
N LEU A 16 -0.62 -7.16 -17.07
CA LEU A 16 -0.86 -8.34 -16.23
C LEU A 16 0.45 -8.99 -15.78
N LEU A 17 1.47 -9.02 -16.64
CA LEU A 17 2.79 -9.53 -16.26
C LEU A 17 3.46 -8.64 -15.20
N ILE A 18 3.36 -7.31 -15.34
CA ILE A 18 3.85 -6.35 -14.34
C ILE A 18 3.14 -6.58 -12.99
N LEU A 19 1.82 -6.71 -13.00
CA LEU A 19 1.02 -6.98 -11.80
C LEU A 19 1.41 -8.31 -11.15
N LEU A 20 1.56 -9.38 -11.93
CA LEU A 20 1.96 -10.67 -11.41
C LEU A 20 3.35 -10.60 -10.75
N ALA A 21 4.30 -9.96 -11.42
CA ALA A 21 5.65 -9.78 -10.87
C ALA A 21 5.63 -8.94 -9.58
N TYR A 22 4.87 -7.85 -9.54
CA TYR A 22 4.68 -7.05 -8.32
C TYR A 22 4.12 -7.88 -7.17
N LEU A 23 3.05 -8.66 -7.41
CA LEU A 23 2.43 -9.49 -6.38
C LEU A 23 3.39 -10.58 -5.87
N VAL A 24 4.18 -11.19 -6.75
CA VAL A 24 5.19 -12.18 -6.35
C VAL A 24 6.28 -11.53 -5.49
N ILE A 25 6.85 -10.41 -5.94
CA ILE A 25 7.92 -9.70 -5.20
C ILE A 25 7.38 -9.18 -3.86
N GLY A 26 6.22 -8.51 -3.88
CA GLY A 26 5.57 -7.98 -2.69
C GLY A 26 5.15 -9.06 -1.70
N PHE A 27 4.68 -10.22 -2.18
CA PHE A 27 4.41 -11.37 -1.31
C PHE A 27 5.70 -11.86 -0.64
N LEU A 28 6.81 -11.94 -1.38
CA LEU A 28 8.10 -12.31 -0.81
C LEU A 28 8.55 -11.31 0.24
N TYR A 29 8.41 -10.00 0.02
CA TYR A 29 8.65 -9.00 1.06
C TYR A 29 7.74 -9.22 2.28
N ALA A 30 6.43 -9.32 2.08
CA ALA A 30 5.46 -9.47 3.16
C ALA A 30 5.72 -10.74 4.00
N ALA A 31 6.18 -11.83 3.37
CA ALA A 31 6.44 -13.11 4.02
C ALA A 31 7.86 -13.24 4.61
N LYS A 32 8.85 -12.51 4.08
CA LYS A 32 10.27 -12.66 4.46
C LYS A 32 10.80 -11.53 5.33
N THR A 33 10.21 -10.34 5.27
CA THR A 33 10.54 -9.27 6.22
C THR A 33 10.10 -9.74 7.62
N PRO A 34 11.00 -9.77 8.62
CA PRO A 34 10.63 -10.13 9.98
C PRO A 34 9.49 -9.25 10.51
N ALA A 35 8.76 -9.75 11.50
CA ALA A 35 7.70 -8.97 12.14
C ALA A 35 8.26 -7.64 12.64
N TRP A 36 7.47 -6.57 12.50
CA TRP A 36 7.74 -5.24 13.09
C TRP A 36 8.90 -4.47 12.48
N GLN A 37 9.59 -5.02 11.47
CA GLN A 37 10.72 -4.36 10.80
C GLN A 37 10.32 -3.52 9.59
N VAL A 38 9.04 -3.48 9.21
CA VAL A 38 8.55 -2.45 8.28
C VAL A 38 8.32 -1.17 9.09
N PRO A 39 8.74 0.02 8.60
CA PRO A 39 8.51 1.27 9.31
C PRO A 39 7.06 1.44 9.75
N ASP A 40 6.86 1.85 11.00
CA ASP A 40 5.58 2.19 11.64
C ASP A 40 4.51 1.07 11.69
N GLU A 41 4.84 -0.11 11.16
CA GLU A 41 3.96 -1.28 11.13
C GLU A 41 3.41 -1.69 12.51
N PRO A 42 4.20 -1.67 13.61
CA PRO A 42 3.66 -2.00 14.93
C PRO A 42 2.55 -1.05 15.37
N ALA A 43 2.71 0.25 15.15
CA ALA A 43 1.72 1.25 15.52
C ALA A 43 0.45 1.14 14.66
N HIS A 44 0.60 0.95 13.35
CA HIS A 44 -0.55 0.67 12.49
C HIS A 44 -1.27 -0.63 12.86
N TYR A 45 -0.52 -1.68 13.22
CA TYR A 45 -1.10 -2.93 13.70
C TYR A 45 -1.88 -2.73 15.00
N ASN A 46 -1.35 -1.96 15.95
CA ASN A 46 -2.02 -1.64 17.20
C ASN A 46 -3.31 -0.86 16.99
N TYR A 47 -3.34 0.07 16.04
CA TYR A 47 -4.58 0.74 15.63
C TYR A 47 -5.62 -0.28 15.15
N VAL A 48 -5.23 -1.18 14.21
CA VAL A 48 -6.14 -2.23 13.71
C VAL A 48 -6.65 -3.09 14.85
N ARG A 49 -5.77 -3.50 15.77
CA ARG A 49 -6.08 -4.29 16.95
C ARG A 49 -7.08 -3.57 17.85
N HIS A 50 -6.79 -2.32 18.23
CA HIS A 50 -7.65 -1.51 19.08
C HIS A 50 -9.06 -1.44 18.49
N LEU A 51 -9.17 -1.06 17.21
CA LEU A 51 -10.46 -0.97 16.53
C LEU A 51 -11.17 -2.33 16.41
N ALA A 52 -10.42 -3.40 16.19
CA ALA A 52 -10.97 -4.75 16.05
C ALA A 52 -11.52 -5.30 17.37
N GLU A 53 -10.86 -5.01 18.50
CA GLU A 53 -11.15 -5.54 19.83
C GLU A 53 -12.13 -4.67 20.62
N THR A 54 -12.02 -3.34 20.53
CA THR A 54 -12.86 -2.41 21.30
C THR A 54 -14.05 -1.87 20.51
N GLY A 55 -13.98 -1.91 19.18
CA GLY A 55 -14.95 -1.25 18.30
C GLY A 55 -14.92 0.27 18.37
N ARG A 56 -13.88 0.86 18.98
CA ARG A 56 -13.70 2.31 19.13
C ARG A 56 -12.51 2.79 18.31
N PHE A 57 -12.53 4.07 17.94
CA PHE A 57 -11.36 4.70 17.34
C PHE A 57 -10.38 5.05 18.46
N PRO A 58 -9.10 4.71 18.31
CA PRO A 58 -8.10 5.17 19.25
C PRO A 58 -7.88 6.68 19.11
N VAL A 59 -7.27 7.28 20.11
CA VAL A 59 -6.97 8.72 20.18
C VAL A 59 -5.53 8.85 20.62
N LEU A 60 -4.75 9.63 19.87
CA LEU A 60 -3.36 9.91 20.23
C LEU A 60 -3.31 10.71 21.54
N GLU A 61 -2.59 10.19 22.52
CA GLU A 61 -2.37 10.78 23.83
C GLU A 61 -0.91 11.21 24.04
N MET A 62 -0.69 12.07 25.04
CA MET A 62 0.66 12.47 25.44
C MET A 62 1.36 11.29 26.12
N GLY A 63 2.41 10.77 25.48
CA GLY A 63 3.17 9.62 25.98
C GLY A 63 3.24 8.46 24.99
N ASP A 64 2.35 8.42 23.99
CA ASP A 64 2.27 7.33 23.00
C ASP A 64 3.49 7.27 22.06
N TYR A 65 4.30 8.32 22.06
CA TYR A 65 5.58 8.39 21.38
C TYR A 65 6.74 8.39 22.38
N ASP A 66 7.11 7.19 22.83
CA ASP A 66 8.35 6.97 23.58
C ASP A 66 9.50 6.71 22.60
N GLN A 67 10.26 7.78 22.33
CA GLN A 67 11.37 7.74 21.38
C GLN A 67 12.52 6.81 21.85
N ASP A 68 12.82 6.78 23.15
CA ASP A 68 13.90 5.97 23.69
C ASP A 68 13.55 4.48 23.59
N TYR A 69 12.29 4.14 23.87
CA TYR A 69 11.79 2.77 23.71
C TYR A 69 11.77 2.34 22.24
N LEU A 70 11.28 3.18 21.33
CA LEU A 70 11.26 2.89 19.90
C LEU A 70 12.69 2.73 19.33
N ALA A 71 13.63 3.55 19.78
CA ALA A 71 15.04 3.45 19.40
C ALA A 71 15.65 2.12 19.88
N ARG A 72 15.32 1.69 21.11
CA ARG A 72 15.74 0.39 21.65
C ARG A 72 15.17 -0.77 20.84
N LEU A 73 13.85 -0.78 20.59
CA LEU A 73 13.20 -1.80 19.76
C LEU A 73 13.86 -1.92 18.38
N THR A 74 14.14 -0.78 17.74
CA THR A 74 14.78 -0.73 16.42
C THR A 74 16.21 -1.26 16.47
N ALA A 75 17.01 -0.84 17.46
CA ALA A 75 18.39 -1.27 17.62
C ALA A 75 18.51 -2.78 17.91
N GLU A 76 17.59 -3.32 18.70
CA GLU A 76 17.54 -4.75 19.08
C GLU A 76 16.73 -5.60 18.08
N ARG A 77 16.22 -5.00 16.99
CA ARG A 77 15.43 -5.64 15.92
C ARG A 77 14.15 -6.33 16.40
N PHE A 78 13.43 -5.68 17.33
CA PHE A 78 12.17 -6.14 17.91
C PHE A 78 12.27 -7.54 18.53
N PRO A 79 13.03 -7.69 19.63
CA PRO A 79 13.16 -8.98 20.31
C PRO A 79 11.82 -9.40 20.94
N PRO A 80 11.54 -10.71 21.08
CA PRO A 80 10.22 -11.21 21.46
C PRO A 80 9.78 -10.89 22.90
N ASP A 81 10.72 -10.52 23.77
CA ASP A 81 10.47 -10.13 25.16
C ASP A 81 10.08 -8.65 25.32
N LEU A 82 10.27 -7.82 24.30
CA LEU A 82 9.86 -6.42 24.32
C LEU A 82 8.50 -6.24 23.61
N PRO A 83 7.46 -5.78 24.33
CA PRO A 83 6.11 -5.63 23.77
C PRO A 83 6.04 -4.52 22.71
N ILE A 84 5.22 -4.73 21.68
CA ILE A 84 4.87 -3.66 20.74
C ILE A 84 3.67 -2.86 21.20
N GLU A 85 2.94 -3.34 22.21
CA GLU A 85 1.69 -2.78 22.71
C GLU A 85 1.74 -1.27 22.98
N PRO A 86 2.82 -0.70 23.56
CA PRO A 86 2.88 0.73 23.84
C PRO A 86 3.05 1.64 22.61
N LEU A 87 3.27 1.07 21.42
CA LEU A 87 3.48 1.85 20.20
C LEU A 87 2.14 2.28 19.62
N GLU A 88 1.68 3.46 20.01
CA GLU A 88 0.34 3.99 19.65
C GLU A 88 0.42 5.36 18.92
N TYR A 89 1.63 5.81 18.58
CA TYR A 89 1.88 7.13 17.97
C TYR A 89 1.19 7.38 16.61
N GLU A 90 0.70 6.33 15.94
CA GLU A 90 -0.07 6.42 14.69
C GLU A 90 -1.60 6.56 14.90
N ASP A 91 -2.07 6.71 16.13
CA ASP A 91 -3.50 6.82 16.46
C ASP A 91 -4.19 8.09 15.93
N HIS A 92 -3.40 9.05 15.48
CA HIS A 92 -3.88 10.26 14.81
C HIS A 92 -4.29 10.06 13.33
N GLN A 93 -3.95 8.92 12.73
CA GLN A 93 -4.15 8.67 11.30
C GLN A 93 -5.63 8.52 10.91
N PRO A 94 -6.01 8.88 9.67
CA PRO A 94 -7.39 8.71 9.19
C PRO A 94 -7.86 7.24 9.27
N PRO A 95 -9.10 6.99 9.74
CA PRO A 95 -9.51 5.65 10.19
C PRO A 95 -9.80 4.63 9.07
N LEU A 96 -9.93 5.07 7.81
CA LEU A 96 -10.53 4.26 6.75
C LEU A 96 -9.76 2.97 6.45
N TYR A 97 -8.43 3.03 6.41
CA TYR A 97 -7.60 1.84 6.19
C TYR A 97 -7.82 0.81 7.31
N TYR A 98 -7.81 1.27 8.56
CA TYR A 98 -7.96 0.41 9.72
C TYR A 98 -9.37 -0.21 9.81
N LEU A 99 -10.40 0.52 9.40
CA LEU A 99 -11.77 -0.01 9.27
C LEU A 99 -11.85 -1.18 8.27
N LEU A 100 -11.09 -1.12 7.17
CA LEU A 100 -11.00 -2.23 6.21
C LEU A 100 -10.20 -3.41 6.78
N ALA A 101 -9.15 -3.12 7.56
CA ALA A 101 -8.27 -4.13 8.14
C ALA A 101 -8.90 -4.86 9.34
N ALA A 102 -9.74 -4.20 10.15
CA ALA A 102 -10.28 -4.75 11.39
C ALA A 102 -11.13 -6.04 11.22
N PRO A 103 -12.01 -6.17 10.20
CA PRO A 103 -12.66 -7.45 9.91
C PRO A 103 -11.65 -8.55 9.58
N LEU A 104 -10.61 -8.24 8.80
CA LEU A 104 -9.57 -9.20 8.45
C LEU A 104 -8.75 -9.63 9.66
N TYR A 105 -8.42 -8.70 10.56
CA TYR A 105 -7.81 -8.97 11.85
C TYR A 105 -8.65 -9.99 12.64
N ARG A 106 -9.95 -9.73 12.80
CA ARG A 106 -10.86 -10.64 13.52
C ARG A 106 -10.94 -12.03 12.87
N LEU A 107 -11.06 -12.08 11.54
CA LEU A 107 -11.15 -13.34 10.79
C LEU A 107 -9.87 -14.18 10.85
N THR A 108 -8.72 -13.55 10.99
CA THR A 108 -7.41 -14.22 10.94
C THR A 108 -6.74 -14.38 12.30
N GLY A 109 -7.38 -13.89 13.37
CA GLY A 109 -6.82 -13.90 14.72
C GLY A 109 -5.59 -13.01 14.86
N GLY A 110 -5.58 -11.83 14.22
CA GLY A 110 -4.48 -10.88 14.30
C GLY A 110 -3.19 -11.31 13.59
N ARG A 111 -3.25 -12.28 12.67
CA ARG A 111 -2.04 -12.69 11.92
C ARG A 111 -1.53 -11.54 11.05
N LEU A 112 -0.23 -11.25 11.18
CA LEU A 112 0.42 -10.14 10.48
C LEU A 112 0.40 -10.30 8.95
N LEU A 113 0.71 -11.49 8.43
CA LEU A 113 0.81 -11.70 6.98
C LEU A 113 -0.50 -11.35 6.23
N PRO A 114 -1.70 -11.82 6.62
CA PRO A 114 -2.94 -11.36 6.01
C PRO A 114 -3.13 -9.84 5.96
N LEU A 115 -2.76 -9.14 7.03
CA LEU A 115 -2.85 -7.68 7.09
C LEU A 115 -1.85 -7.01 6.13
N ARG A 116 -0.61 -7.50 6.06
CA ARG A 116 0.37 -7.07 5.04
C ARG A 116 -0.14 -7.30 3.62
N LEU A 117 -0.80 -8.43 3.38
CA LEU A 117 -1.37 -8.74 2.07
C LEU A 117 -2.53 -7.82 1.69
N LEU A 118 -3.27 -7.28 2.66
CA LEU A 118 -4.28 -6.25 2.40
C LEU A 118 -3.63 -4.99 1.82
N SER A 119 -2.60 -4.44 2.47
CA SER A 119 -1.85 -3.29 1.95
C SER A 119 -1.24 -3.60 0.58
N LEU A 120 -0.68 -4.80 0.38
CA LEU A 120 -0.12 -5.20 -0.90
C LEU A 120 -1.17 -5.24 -2.01
N LEU A 121 -2.39 -5.70 -1.72
CA LEU A 121 -3.48 -5.72 -2.70
C LEU A 121 -3.97 -4.31 -3.04
N LEU A 122 -3.99 -3.40 -2.06
CA LEU A 122 -4.29 -1.98 -2.29
C LEU A 122 -3.21 -1.34 -3.17
N GLY A 123 -1.93 -1.57 -2.86
CA GLY A 123 -0.79 -1.15 -3.68
C GLY A 123 -0.80 -1.74 -5.09
N ALA A 124 -1.27 -2.99 -5.26
CA ALA A 124 -1.46 -3.58 -6.59
C ALA A 124 -2.54 -2.84 -7.40
N GLY A 125 -3.57 -2.32 -6.74
CA GLY A 125 -4.62 -1.49 -7.36
C GLY A 125 -4.11 -0.14 -7.88
N LEU A 126 -3.01 0.38 -7.32
CA LEU A 126 -2.39 1.62 -7.79
C LEU A 126 -1.78 1.45 -9.19
N ILE A 127 -1.23 0.28 -9.52
CA ILE A 127 -0.53 0.00 -10.79
C ILE A 127 -1.42 0.24 -12.02
N PRO A 128 -2.64 -0.33 -12.13
CA PRO A 128 -3.53 -0.06 -13.25
C PRO A 128 -4.03 1.40 -13.26
N LEU A 129 -4.13 2.07 -12.11
CA LEU A 129 -4.47 3.50 -12.08
C LEU A 129 -3.32 4.37 -12.60
N ALA A 130 -2.08 4.07 -12.23
CA ALA A 130 -0.90 4.74 -12.79
C ALA A 130 -0.83 4.58 -14.32
N TYR A 131 -1.11 3.36 -14.81
CA TYR A 131 -1.30 3.10 -16.23
C TYR A 131 -2.41 3.98 -16.80
N ALA A 132 -3.60 4.00 -16.18
CA ALA A 132 -4.76 4.73 -16.67
C ALA A 132 -4.54 6.25 -16.72
N VAL A 133 -3.91 6.84 -15.69
CA VAL A 133 -3.49 8.25 -15.66
C VAL A 133 -2.56 8.55 -16.84
N ALA A 134 -1.50 7.76 -17.01
CA ALA A 134 -0.55 7.97 -18.09
C ALA A 134 -1.17 7.75 -19.50
N ARG A 135 -2.13 6.83 -19.64
CA ARG A 135 -2.92 6.67 -20.88
C ARG A 135 -3.83 7.87 -21.14
N THR A 136 -4.40 8.45 -20.09
CA THR A 136 -5.18 9.68 -20.17
C THR A 136 -4.31 10.88 -20.50
N LEU A 137 -3.03 10.93 -20.16
CA LEU A 137 -2.15 12.02 -20.58
C LEU A 137 -1.60 11.78 -22.01
N TYR A 138 -1.11 10.58 -22.30
CA TYR A 138 -0.42 10.22 -23.56
C TYR A 138 -1.14 9.10 -24.34
N PRO A 139 -2.31 9.37 -24.95
CA PRO A 139 -3.17 8.35 -25.57
C PRO A 139 -2.56 7.66 -26.79
N HIS A 140 -1.63 8.29 -27.50
CA HIS A 140 -0.94 7.71 -28.65
C HIS A 140 0.36 6.97 -28.29
N ARG A 141 0.78 6.98 -27.01
CA ARG A 141 2.03 6.35 -26.57
C ARG A 141 1.81 5.37 -25.41
N PRO A 142 1.26 4.16 -25.68
CA PRO A 142 0.98 3.16 -24.64
C PRO A 142 2.23 2.71 -23.87
N VAL A 143 3.40 2.80 -24.48
CA VAL A 143 4.69 2.48 -23.85
C VAL A 143 4.96 3.40 -22.64
N ILE A 144 4.57 4.68 -22.68
CA ILE A 144 4.75 5.59 -21.54
C ILE A 144 3.89 5.13 -20.36
N ALA A 145 2.66 4.66 -20.63
CA ALA A 145 1.78 4.18 -19.57
C ALA A 145 2.24 2.84 -18.97
N LEU A 146 2.74 1.93 -19.80
CA LEU A 146 3.37 0.70 -19.31
C LEU A 146 4.65 1.01 -18.51
N GLY A 147 5.44 1.99 -18.95
CA GLY A 147 6.62 2.47 -18.23
C GLY A 147 6.26 3.08 -16.87
N ALA A 148 5.21 3.89 -16.80
CA ALA A 148 4.71 4.45 -15.53
C ALA A 148 4.25 3.35 -14.57
N ALA A 149 3.46 2.38 -15.06
CA ALA A 149 3.01 1.24 -14.27
C ALA A 149 4.19 0.38 -13.77
N ALA A 150 5.16 0.08 -14.65
CA ALA A 150 6.36 -0.67 -14.28
C ALA A 150 7.24 0.10 -13.28
N PHE A 151 7.36 1.42 -13.43
CA PHE A 151 8.12 2.24 -12.49
C PHE A 151 7.52 2.19 -11.09
N VAL A 152 6.20 2.38 -10.96
CA VAL A 152 5.51 2.25 -9.67
C VAL A 152 5.66 0.83 -9.12
N ALA A 153 5.39 -0.19 -9.95
CA ALA A 153 5.43 -1.59 -9.54
C ALA A 153 6.83 -2.11 -9.14
N PHE A 154 7.91 -1.48 -9.60
CA PHE A 154 9.27 -1.99 -9.38
C PHE A 154 10.18 -0.98 -8.68
N LEU A 155 9.63 0.09 -8.12
CA LEU A 155 10.38 0.96 -7.22
C LEU A 155 10.59 0.23 -5.89
N PRO A 156 11.82 -0.15 -5.49
CA PRO A 156 12.04 -1.06 -4.37
C PRO A 156 11.42 -0.58 -3.06
N GLN A 157 11.53 0.73 -2.78
CA GLN A 157 10.93 1.34 -1.60
C GLN A 157 9.40 1.22 -1.61
N HIS A 158 8.75 1.39 -2.77
CA HIS A 158 7.29 1.28 -2.88
C HIS A 158 6.82 -0.13 -2.56
N VAL A 159 7.42 -1.14 -3.19
CA VAL A 159 7.04 -2.55 -2.95
C VAL A 159 7.31 -2.96 -1.51
N ALA A 160 8.42 -2.52 -0.91
CA ALA A 160 8.75 -2.82 0.48
C ALA A 160 7.76 -2.18 1.46
N MET A 161 7.36 -0.92 1.23
CA MET A 161 6.36 -0.24 2.07
C MET A 161 4.98 -0.88 1.91
N MET A 162 4.52 -1.16 0.68
CA MET A 162 3.21 -1.79 0.46
C MET A 162 3.12 -3.23 0.99
N ALA A 163 4.25 -3.84 1.38
CA ALA A 163 4.32 -5.15 2.00
C ALA A 163 4.27 -5.12 3.54
N GLY A 164 4.08 -3.95 4.17
CA GLY A 164 3.78 -3.80 5.59
C GLY A 164 2.33 -3.41 5.86
N VAL A 165 1.92 -3.42 7.13
CA VAL A 165 0.63 -2.85 7.56
C VAL A 165 0.77 -1.32 7.62
N ASN A 166 0.16 -0.60 6.68
CA ASN A 166 0.14 0.87 6.66
C ASN A 166 -1.06 1.43 5.89
N ASN A 167 -1.44 2.67 6.23
CA ASN A 167 -2.52 3.40 5.57
C ASN A 167 -2.10 4.08 4.26
N ASP A 168 -0.79 4.28 4.02
CA ASP A 168 -0.25 4.80 2.76
C ASP A 168 -0.77 4.05 1.54
N ALA A 169 -0.89 2.71 1.63
CA ALA A 169 -1.41 1.88 0.55
C ALA A 169 -2.81 2.29 0.09
N LEU A 170 -3.68 2.67 1.02
CA LEU A 170 -5.01 3.16 0.69
C LEU A 170 -4.97 4.62 0.21
N ALA A 171 -4.16 5.45 0.84
CA ALA A 171 -4.03 6.86 0.49
C ALA A 171 -3.56 7.06 -0.95
N GLU A 172 -2.51 6.35 -1.36
CA GLU A 172 -1.99 6.39 -2.73
C GLU A 172 -3.02 5.92 -3.76
N LEU A 173 -3.73 4.82 -3.46
CA LEU A 173 -4.77 4.27 -4.32
C LEU A 173 -5.90 5.29 -4.54
N LEU A 174 -6.41 5.89 -3.46
CA LEU A 174 -7.48 6.88 -3.53
C LEU A 174 -7.04 8.14 -4.27
N LEU A 175 -5.83 8.65 -3.99
CA LEU A 175 -5.27 9.82 -4.68
C LEU A 175 -5.14 9.57 -6.18
N ALA A 176 -4.61 8.42 -6.58
CA ALA A 176 -4.50 8.04 -7.99
C ALA A 176 -5.87 7.88 -8.66
N ALA A 177 -6.86 7.34 -7.95
CA ALA A 177 -8.22 7.23 -8.46
C ALA A 177 -8.85 8.61 -8.69
N ILE A 178 -8.73 9.52 -7.72
CA ILE A 178 -9.22 10.90 -7.82
C ILE A 178 -8.55 11.61 -9.00
N LEU A 179 -7.22 11.52 -9.11
CA LEU A 179 -6.47 12.11 -10.21
C LEU A 179 -6.93 11.57 -11.57
N TRP A 180 -7.10 10.25 -11.68
CA TRP A 180 -7.56 9.63 -12.91
C TRP A 180 -8.97 10.10 -13.31
N LEU A 181 -9.90 10.16 -12.35
CA LEU A 181 -11.26 10.65 -12.57
C LEU A 181 -11.27 12.12 -13.03
N ALA A 182 -10.53 12.99 -12.35
CA ALA A 182 -10.43 14.41 -12.71
C ALA A 182 -9.86 14.62 -14.13
N LEU A 183 -8.83 13.84 -14.50
CA LEU A 183 -8.25 13.90 -15.85
C LEU A 183 -9.20 13.35 -16.92
N ARG A 184 -10.00 12.34 -16.57
CA ARG A 184 -10.99 11.73 -17.47
C ARG A 184 -12.12 12.71 -17.79
N GLU A 185 -12.63 13.44 -16.79
CA GLU A 185 -13.69 14.43 -16.96
C GLU A 185 -13.26 15.58 -17.87
N ARG A 186 -12.10 16.20 -17.59
CA ARG A 186 -11.56 17.30 -18.41
C ARG A 186 -11.38 16.93 -19.89
N ARG A 187 -11.02 15.67 -20.16
CA ARG A 187 -10.93 15.17 -21.54
C ARG A 187 -12.27 14.90 -22.21
N GLY A 188 -13.30 14.58 -21.43
CA GLY A 188 -14.67 14.46 -21.91
C GLY A 188 -15.20 15.80 -22.39
N GLU A 189 -15.01 16.85 -21.58
CA GLU A 189 -15.41 18.23 -21.91
C GLU A 189 -14.69 18.79 -23.13
N SER A 190 -13.38 18.52 -23.29
CA SER A 190 -12.62 19.01 -24.45
C SER A 190 -12.99 18.34 -25.79
N ARG A 191 -13.88 17.34 -25.78
CA ARG A 191 -14.30 16.56 -26.96
C ARG A 191 -15.78 16.78 -27.34
N GLY A 192 -16.56 17.47 -26.50
CA GLY A 192 -17.94 17.86 -26.78
C GLY A 192 -18.00 19.29 -27.31
#